data_AF-R9IRI2-F1
#
_entry.id   AF-R9IRI2-F1
#
_cell.length_a   1.000
_cell.length_b   1.000
_cell.length_c   1.000
_cell.angle_alpha   90.00
_cell.angle_beta   90.00
_cell.angle_gamma   90.00
#
_symmetry.space_group_name_H-M   'P 1'
#
loop_
_entity.id
_entity.type
_entity.pdbx_description
1 polymer ?
#
loop_
_entity_poly.entity_id
_entity_poly.type
_entity_poly.pdbx_seq_one_letter_code
_entity_poly.pdbx_strand_id
1 'polypeptide(L)'
;MISNDKSKLFLIYPNKAEYTEAYLKADTNNTSIVCLLENKVCNVLFTGDLQEDGWEKLLERMPELRCNILKMPHHGAFYDEKNGMGLQGILETVDPQAVIISSGNHRKYKHPGGQTIELLREKKIKIYCTEFTSLCHCNIDEFDRKCYGDIEIIITDTAFQIQTETKNLSLLSHAACCSAKS
;
A
#
# COMPACT_ATOMS: atom_id res chain seq x y z
N MET A 1 -2.77 -2.27 -19.57
CA MET A 1 -3.44 -1.04 -20.06
C MET A 1 -4.88 -1.10 -19.56
N ILE A 2 -5.23 -0.36 -18.51
CA ILE A 2 -6.63 -0.31 -18.03
C ILE A 2 -7.31 0.81 -18.82
N SER A 3 -8.00 0.44 -19.88
CA SER A 3 -8.91 1.36 -20.59
C SER A 3 -10.21 0.61 -20.80
N ASN A 4 -11.07 0.66 -19.79
CA ASN A 4 -12.50 0.46 -19.97
C ASN A 4 -13.22 1.69 -19.42
N ASP A 5 -14.41 1.95 -19.93
CA ASP A 5 -15.34 3.00 -19.51
C ASP A 5 -15.84 2.87 -18.06
N LYS A 6 -15.50 1.76 -17.38
CA LYS A 6 -15.94 1.42 -16.02
C LYS A 6 -14.94 1.80 -14.94
N SER A 7 -13.72 2.15 -15.31
CA SER A 7 -12.64 2.50 -14.37
C SER A 7 -12.06 3.88 -14.70
N LYS A 8 -11.84 4.69 -13.67
CA LYS A 8 -11.20 6.00 -13.80
C LYS A 8 -9.95 6.02 -12.95
N LEU A 9 -8.85 6.53 -13.51
CA LEU A 9 -7.62 6.76 -12.77
C LEU A 9 -7.46 8.27 -12.54
N PHE A 10 -7.49 8.67 -11.28
CA PHE A 10 -7.28 10.05 -10.86
C PHE A 10 -5.91 10.21 -10.24
N LEU A 11 -5.17 11.26 -10.63
CA LEU A 11 -4.01 11.73 -9.90
C LEU A 11 -4.51 12.82 -8.95
N ILE A 12 -4.59 12.50 -7.67
CA ILE A 12 -5.26 13.36 -6.68
C ILE A 12 -4.28 14.19 -5.83
N TYR A 13 -2.99 13.82 -5.84
CA TYR A 13 -1.92 14.54 -5.16
C TYR A 13 -0.56 14.26 -5.87
N PRO A 14 0.40 15.20 -5.84
CA PRO A 14 0.24 16.59 -5.40
C PRO A 14 -0.36 17.46 -6.52
N ASN A 15 -1.08 18.51 -6.12
CA ASN A 15 -1.32 19.66 -6.97
C ASN A 15 -0.09 20.61 -6.97
N LYS A 16 -0.14 21.69 -7.76
CA LYS A 16 0.98 22.62 -7.91
C LYS A 16 1.45 23.22 -6.58
N ALA A 17 0.53 23.57 -5.68
CA ALA A 17 0.86 24.18 -4.40
C ALA A 17 1.54 23.16 -3.47
N GLU A 18 0.95 21.98 -3.33
CA GLU A 18 1.49 20.87 -2.53
C GLU A 18 2.88 20.46 -3.01
N TYR A 19 3.08 20.33 -4.33
CA TYR A 19 4.38 20.01 -4.92
C TYR A 19 5.41 21.10 -4.62
N THR A 20 5.03 22.37 -4.82
CA THR A 20 5.93 23.51 -4.62
C THR A 20 6.39 23.60 -3.16
N GLU A 21 5.46 23.41 -2.23
CA GLU A 21 5.78 23.44 -0.80
C GLU A 21 6.72 22.29 -0.39
N ALA A 22 6.41 21.05 -0.77
CA ALA A 22 7.26 19.90 -0.47
C ALA A 22 8.66 20.05 -1.09
N TYR A 23 8.73 20.55 -2.33
CA TYR A 23 9.99 20.83 -3.01
C TYR A 23 10.84 21.87 -2.27
N LEU A 24 10.24 22.98 -1.82
CA LEU A 24 10.94 24.02 -1.06
C LEU A 24 11.44 23.54 0.31
N LYS A 25 10.76 22.55 0.91
CA LYS A 25 11.18 21.87 2.15
C LYS A 25 12.24 20.78 1.91
N ALA A 26 12.64 20.52 0.66
CA ALA A 26 13.49 19.39 0.27
C ALA A 26 12.93 18.02 0.70
N ASP A 27 11.61 17.91 0.80
CA ASP A 27 10.90 16.69 1.17
C ASP A 27 10.46 15.95 -0.10
N THR A 28 11.31 15.05 -0.58
CA THR A 28 11.04 14.30 -1.81
C THR A 28 9.90 13.32 -1.66
N ASN A 29 9.66 12.78 -0.46
CA ASN A 29 8.59 11.82 -0.22
C ASN A 29 7.22 12.47 -0.34
N ASN A 30 7.07 13.70 0.17
CA ASN A 30 5.82 14.46 0.03
C ASN A 30 5.60 15.07 -1.36
N THR A 31 6.49 14.77 -2.33
CA THR A 31 6.20 14.93 -3.77
C THR A 31 5.62 13.67 -4.43
N SER A 32 5.38 12.60 -3.67
CA SER A 32 4.83 11.33 -4.16
C SER A 32 3.50 11.53 -4.87
N ILE A 33 3.37 10.92 -6.06
CA ILE A 33 2.10 10.88 -6.78
C ILE A 33 1.13 9.94 -6.04
N VAL A 34 -0.05 10.45 -5.72
CA VAL A 34 -1.18 9.65 -5.24
C VAL A 34 -2.17 9.44 -6.36
N CYS A 35 -2.45 8.17 -6.65
CA CYS A 35 -3.41 7.76 -7.66
C CYS A 35 -4.59 7.03 -7.02
N LEU A 36 -5.81 7.44 -7.37
CA LEU A 36 -7.03 6.70 -7.08
C LEU A 36 -7.53 6.02 -8.35
N LEU A 37 -7.48 4.69 -8.38
CA LEU A 37 -8.23 3.90 -9.34
C LEU A 37 -9.64 3.70 -8.78
N GLU A 38 -10.61 4.37 -9.38
CA GLU A 38 -12.02 4.26 -9.03
C GLU A 38 -12.73 3.28 -9.95
N ASN A 39 -13.46 2.35 -9.36
CA ASN A 39 -14.35 1.43 -10.06
C ASN A 39 -15.58 1.14 -9.17
N LYS A 40 -16.71 0.83 -9.80
CA LYS A 40 -17.99 0.56 -9.12
C LYS A 40 -17.89 -0.45 -7.96
N VAL A 41 -17.01 -1.45 -8.05
CA VAL A 41 -16.90 -2.51 -7.03
C VAL A 41 -15.60 -2.48 -6.23
N CYS A 42 -14.59 -1.72 -6.68
CA CYS A 42 -13.29 -1.68 -6.01
C CYS A 42 -12.52 -0.40 -6.32
N ASN A 43 -12.27 0.39 -5.29
CA ASN A 43 -11.37 1.52 -5.32
C ASN A 43 -9.98 1.10 -4.82
N VAL A 44 -8.93 1.44 -5.56
CA VAL A 44 -7.54 1.20 -5.17
C VAL A 44 -6.82 2.53 -5.04
N LEU A 45 -6.25 2.78 -3.86
CA LEU A 45 -5.49 3.99 -3.57
C LEU A 45 -4.00 3.66 -3.53
N PHE A 46 -3.24 4.27 -4.43
CA PHE A 46 -1.78 4.17 -4.51
C PHE A 46 -1.17 5.46 -4.01
N THR A 47 -0.34 5.41 -2.98
CA THR A 47 0.07 6.62 -2.25
C THR A 47 1.56 6.91 -2.33
N GLY A 48 2.29 6.19 -3.19
CA GLY A 48 3.74 6.29 -3.27
C GLY A 48 4.38 6.14 -1.89
N ASP A 49 5.21 7.10 -1.54
CA ASP A 49 5.89 7.21 -0.26
C ASP A 49 5.43 8.45 0.53
N LEU A 50 4.20 8.91 0.29
CA LEU A 50 3.59 10.07 0.94
C LEU A 50 3.66 9.96 2.48
N GLN A 51 4.20 10.99 3.12
CA GLN A 51 4.43 11.08 4.56
C GLN A 51 3.36 11.94 5.24
N GLU A 52 3.49 12.11 6.56
CA GLU A 52 2.52 12.70 7.47
C GLU A 52 1.94 14.05 6.98
N ASP A 53 2.80 15.04 6.68
CA ASP A 53 2.40 16.36 6.15
C ASP A 53 1.59 16.24 4.84
N GLY A 54 2.00 15.33 3.95
CA GLY A 54 1.34 15.14 2.67
C GLY A 54 -0.04 14.50 2.81
N TRP A 55 -0.18 13.54 3.72
CA TRP A 55 -1.45 12.91 4.06
C TRP A 55 -2.42 13.88 4.72
N GLU A 56 -1.92 14.74 5.62
CA GLU A 56 -2.72 15.78 6.24
C GLU A 56 -3.35 16.69 5.18
N LYS A 57 -2.53 17.26 4.29
CA LYS A 57 -3.00 18.11 3.18
C LYS A 57 -3.98 17.41 2.26
N LEU A 58 -3.71 16.14 1.91
CA LEU A 58 -4.61 15.37 1.06
C LEU A 58 -5.98 15.19 1.72
N LEU A 59 -6.02 14.82 3.00
CA LEU A 59 -7.27 14.55 3.72
C LEU A 59 -8.00 15.83 4.16
N GLU A 60 -7.30 16.96 4.32
CA GLU A 60 -7.95 18.29 4.42
C GLU A 60 -8.77 18.61 3.17
N ARG A 61 -8.22 18.30 1.99
CA ARG A 61 -8.87 18.55 0.69
C ARG A 61 -9.91 17.50 0.35
N MET A 62 -9.70 16.26 0.79
CA MET A 62 -10.53 15.10 0.50
C MET A 62 -10.87 14.32 1.77
N PRO A 63 -11.66 14.89 2.70
CA PRO A 63 -11.96 14.28 4.00
C PRO A 63 -12.80 13.00 3.90
N GLU A 64 -13.43 12.75 2.75
CA GLU A 64 -14.23 11.56 2.46
C GLU A 64 -13.52 10.55 1.55
N LEU A 65 -12.19 10.66 1.38
CA LEU A 65 -11.41 9.74 0.55
C LEU A 65 -11.46 8.32 1.14
N ARG A 66 -12.08 7.38 0.42
CA ARG A 66 -12.18 5.96 0.80
C ARG A 66 -11.60 5.04 -0.27
N CYS A 67 -11.10 3.87 0.14
CA CYS A 67 -10.73 2.82 -0.81
C CYS A 67 -11.01 1.41 -0.28
N ASN A 68 -11.08 0.42 -1.16
CA ASN A 68 -11.15 -0.99 -0.78
C ASN A 68 -9.74 -1.56 -0.55
N ILE A 69 -8.77 -1.12 -1.36
CA ILE A 69 -7.38 -1.55 -1.30
C ILE A 69 -6.48 -0.32 -1.18
N LEU A 70 -5.64 -0.28 -0.16
CA LEU A 70 -4.62 0.74 0.02
C LEU A 70 -3.24 0.12 -0.25
N LYS A 71 -2.50 0.63 -1.24
CA LYS A 71 -1.05 0.40 -1.29
C LYS A 71 -0.44 1.28 -0.21
N MET A 72 0.17 0.66 0.80
CA MET A 72 0.70 1.36 1.96
C MET A 72 1.77 2.40 1.57
N PRO A 73 1.75 3.59 2.17
CA PRO A 73 2.81 4.56 1.96
C PRO A 73 4.15 4.02 2.46
N HIS A 74 5.23 4.41 1.79
CA HIS A 74 6.62 4.25 2.25
C HIS A 74 6.93 2.83 2.73
N HIS A 75 6.61 1.85 1.88
CA HIS A 75 6.86 0.44 2.14
C HIS A 75 6.23 -0.12 3.44
N GLY A 76 5.21 0.55 3.98
CA GLY A 76 4.61 0.18 5.26
C GLY A 76 5.36 0.71 6.48
N ALA A 77 6.02 1.86 6.36
CA ALA A 77 6.51 2.61 7.51
C ALA A 77 5.38 2.92 8.50
N PHE A 78 5.76 3.12 9.77
CA PHE A 78 4.84 3.58 10.79
C PHE A 78 4.97 5.09 10.90
N TYR A 79 3.83 5.77 10.87
CA TYR A 79 3.71 7.20 11.12
C TYR A 79 2.99 7.39 12.44
N ASP A 80 3.67 8.00 13.41
CA ASP A 80 3.01 8.48 14.61
C ASP A 80 2.34 9.83 14.35
N GLU A 81 1.56 10.30 15.31
CA GLU A 81 0.81 11.56 15.21
C GLU A 81 1.62 12.79 15.63
N LYS A 82 2.94 12.66 15.86
CA LYS A 82 3.76 13.77 16.36
C LYS A 82 4.06 14.82 15.30
N ASN A 83 4.15 14.39 14.05
CA ASN A 83 4.59 15.23 12.93
C ASN A 83 3.47 15.46 11.90
N GLY A 84 2.21 15.22 12.25
CA GLY A 84 1.06 15.40 11.36
C GLY A 84 0.12 14.21 11.38
N MET A 85 -0.45 13.88 10.22
CA MET A 85 -1.42 12.80 10.09
C MET A 85 -0.76 11.42 10.31
N GLY A 86 -1.00 10.84 11.49
CA GLY A 86 -0.53 9.50 11.84
C GLY A 86 -1.29 8.38 11.12
N LEU A 87 -0.69 7.19 11.07
CA LEU A 87 -1.24 6.05 10.33
C LEU A 87 -2.64 5.64 10.83
N GLN A 88 -2.93 5.79 12.12
CA GLN A 88 -4.26 5.49 12.66
C GLN A 88 -5.35 6.36 12.02
N GLY A 89 -5.14 7.68 11.96
CA GLY A 89 -6.09 8.62 11.36
C GLY A 89 -6.25 8.38 9.85
N ILE A 90 -5.17 8.04 9.16
CA ILE A 90 -5.20 7.66 7.74
C ILE A 90 -6.11 6.43 7.55
N LEU A 91 -5.89 5.36 8.31
CA LEU A 91 -6.66 4.12 8.17
C LEU A 91 -8.13 4.30 8.57
N GLU A 92 -8.43 5.17 9.53
CA GLU A 92 -9.81 5.51 9.92
C GLU A 92 -10.54 6.33 8.85
N THR A 93 -9.82 7.20 8.16
CA THR A 93 -10.39 8.05 7.10
C THR A 93 -10.52 7.30 5.78
N VAL A 94 -9.56 6.43 5.44
CA VAL A 94 -9.55 5.69 4.16
C VAL A 94 -10.32 4.37 4.24
N ASP A 95 -10.37 3.75 5.43
CA ASP A 95 -11.08 2.51 5.75
C ASP A 95 -10.90 1.36 4.73
N PRO A 96 -9.65 0.93 4.46
CA PRO A 96 -9.38 -0.14 3.51
C PRO A 96 -9.75 -1.51 4.06
N GLN A 97 -10.28 -2.38 3.18
CA GLN A 97 -10.51 -3.79 3.50
C GLN A 97 -9.23 -4.63 3.41
N ALA A 98 -8.29 -4.19 2.58
CA ALA A 98 -7.00 -4.82 2.39
C ALA A 98 -5.91 -3.77 2.15
N VAL A 99 -4.68 -4.11 2.56
CA VAL A 99 -3.49 -3.34 2.26
C VAL A 99 -2.47 -4.16 1.48
N ILE A 100 -1.78 -3.49 0.57
CA ILE A 100 -0.63 -4.02 -0.14
C ILE A 100 0.62 -3.29 0.36
N ILE A 101 1.57 -4.05 0.90
CA ILE A 101 2.84 -3.56 1.40
C ILE A 101 3.93 -4.01 0.43
N SER A 102 4.42 -3.06 -0.37
CA SER A 102 5.59 -3.29 -1.19
C SER A 102 6.84 -3.07 -0.33
N SER A 103 7.37 -4.13 0.27
CA SER A 103 8.55 -4.09 1.14
C SER A 103 9.50 -5.22 0.77
N GLY A 104 10.80 -5.03 1.02
CA GLY A 104 11.80 -6.08 0.87
C GLY A 104 12.58 -6.35 2.15
N ASN A 105 13.28 -7.48 2.23
CA ASN A 105 14.03 -7.91 3.42
C ASN A 105 15.38 -7.18 3.58
N HIS A 106 15.39 -5.87 3.34
CA HIS A 106 16.60 -5.06 3.41
C HIS A 106 16.95 -4.73 4.86
N ARG A 107 18.10 -5.22 5.34
CA ARG A 107 18.60 -4.98 6.71
C ARG A 107 18.70 -3.50 7.12
N LYS A 108 18.79 -2.58 6.15
CA LYS A 108 18.91 -1.14 6.41
C LYS A 108 17.60 -0.51 6.87
N TYR A 109 16.47 -0.97 6.34
CA TYR A 109 15.15 -0.38 6.61
C TYR A 109 14.26 -1.41 7.28
N LYS A 110 13.67 -1.06 8.41
CA LYS A 110 12.79 -1.94 9.20
C LYS A 110 11.34 -1.81 8.73
N HIS A 111 11.11 -2.02 7.43
CA HIS A 111 9.79 -1.91 6.82
C HIS A 111 9.28 -3.27 6.32
N PRO A 112 7.99 -3.61 6.54
CA PRO A 112 7.01 -2.81 7.27
C PRO A 112 7.36 -2.69 8.76
N GLY A 113 6.93 -1.59 9.38
CA GLY A 113 7.13 -1.40 10.82
C GLY A 113 6.33 -2.42 11.63
N GLY A 114 6.85 -2.88 12.77
CA GLY A 114 6.11 -3.77 13.67
C GLY A 114 4.78 -3.15 14.12
N GLN A 115 4.81 -1.87 14.52
CA GLN A 115 3.63 -1.09 14.91
C GLN A 115 2.62 -0.96 13.78
N THR A 116 3.07 -0.82 12.52
CA THR A 116 2.18 -0.82 11.35
C THR A 116 1.41 -2.13 11.25
N ILE A 117 2.10 -3.26 11.40
CA ILE A 117 1.48 -4.58 11.30
C ILE A 117 0.52 -4.85 12.47
N GLU A 118 0.90 -4.45 13.69
CA GLU A 118 0.04 -4.56 14.87
C GLU A 118 -1.27 -3.79 14.67
N LEU A 119 -1.17 -2.50 14.29
CA LEU A 119 -2.34 -1.66 14.03
C LEU A 119 -3.25 -2.22 12.93
N LEU A 120 -2.68 -2.73 11.83
CA LEU A 120 -3.44 -3.35 10.74
C LEU A 120 -4.20 -4.61 11.22
N ARG A 121 -3.57 -5.43 12.07
CA ARG A 121 -4.20 -6.62 12.67
C ARG A 121 -5.32 -6.25 13.64
N GLU A 122 -5.09 -5.25 14.49
CA GLU A 122 -6.10 -4.73 15.42
C GLU A 122 -7.34 -4.24 14.68
N LYS A 123 -7.15 -3.51 13.57
CA LYS A 123 -8.24 -3.06 12.68
C LYS A 123 -8.81 -4.17 11.78
N LYS A 124 -8.30 -5.41 11.88
CA LYS A 124 -8.72 -6.59 11.09
C LYS A 124 -8.60 -6.40 9.56
N ILE A 125 -7.61 -5.62 9.13
CA ILE A 125 -7.34 -5.35 7.72
C ILE A 125 -6.49 -6.48 7.13
N LYS A 126 -6.83 -6.95 5.93
CA LYS A 126 -6.05 -8.01 5.26
C LYS A 126 -4.71 -7.46 4.76
N ILE A 127 -3.62 -8.16 5.06
CA ILE A 127 -2.26 -7.71 4.73
C ILE A 127 -1.67 -8.58 3.62
N TYR A 128 -1.17 -7.95 2.54
CA TYR A 128 -0.45 -8.60 1.45
C TYR A 128 0.92 -7.96 1.28
N CYS A 129 2.00 -8.72 1.44
CA CYS A 129 3.38 -8.22 1.28
C CYS A 129 4.06 -8.83 0.06
N THR A 130 4.71 -8.00 -0.77
CA THR A 130 5.36 -8.47 -2.02
C THR A 130 6.57 -9.37 -1.75
N GLU A 131 7.26 -9.18 -0.62
CA GLU A 131 8.35 -10.07 -0.19
C GLU A 131 8.02 -10.71 1.17
N PHE A 132 8.65 -11.85 1.48
CA PHE A 132 8.60 -12.44 2.79
C PHE A 132 9.27 -11.54 3.83
N THR A 133 8.48 -11.14 4.82
CA THR A 133 9.00 -10.60 6.09
C THR A 133 8.41 -11.43 7.23
N SER A 134 9.16 -11.57 8.32
CA SER A 134 8.68 -12.23 9.55
C SER A 134 7.51 -11.49 10.19
N LEU A 135 7.34 -10.20 9.87
CA LEU A 135 6.25 -9.40 10.39
C LEU A 135 4.95 -9.65 9.60
N CYS A 136 5.00 -9.83 8.28
CA CYS A 136 3.81 -10.09 7.47
C CYS A 136 3.27 -11.52 7.60
N HIS A 137 4.10 -12.49 8.01
CA HIS A 137 3.73 -13.92 8.02
C HIS A 137 3.77 -14.48 9.46
N CYS A 138 2.61 -14.77 10.04
CA CYS A 138 2.46 -15.10 11.48
C CYS A 138 2.81 -16.54 11.88
N ASN A 139 2.99 -17.47 10.95
CA ASN A 139 3.23 -18.87 11.28
C ASN A 139 4.53 -19.33 10.63
N ILE A 140 5.59 -19.50 11.42
CA ILE A 140 6.88 -19.95 10.90
C ILE A 140 6.86 -21.47 10.60
N ASP A 141 5.98 -22.21 11.26
CA ASP A 141 5.91 -23.68 11.23
C ASP A 141 4.94 -24.25 10.17
N GLU A 142 4.17 -23.40 9.47
CA GLU A 142 3.26 -23.82 8.38
C GLU A 142 3.81 -23.53 6.97
N PHE A 143 5.00 -22.94 6.82
CA PHE A 143 5.41 -22.34 5.54
C PHE A 143 6.45 -23.14 4.76
N ASP A 144 5.95 -23.81 3.71
CA ASP A 144 6.64 -23.82 2.43
C ASP A 144 6.48 -22.42 1.80
N ARG A 145 7.51 -21.59 1.98
CA ARG A 145 7.77 -20.24 1.43
C ARG A 145 6.64 -19.60 0.60
N LYS A 146 5.99 -18.56 1.14
CA LYS A 146 5.13 -17.67 0.34
C LYS A 146 5.63 -16.23 0.46
N CYS A 147 6.56 -15.81 -0.40
CA CYS A 147 6.53 -14.42 -0.84
C CYS A 147 5.37 -14.32 -1.84
N TYR A 148 4.63 -13.22 -1.84
CA TYR A 148 3.58 -13.04 -2.83
C TYR A 148 4.11 -12.49 -4.15
N GLY A 149 5.35 -12.01 -4.22
CA GLY A 149 5.95 -11.42 -5.41
C GLY A 149 5.01 -10.43 -6.04
N ASP A 150 4.56 -10.75 -7.25
CA ASP A 150 3.54 -10.01 -7.96
C ASP A 150 2.15 -10.20 -7.31
N ILE A 151 1.49 -9.08 -7.07
CA ILE A 151 0.11 -9.03 -6.58
C ILE A 151 -0.79 -8.54 -7.70
N GLU A 152 -1.79 -9.33 -8.04
CA GLU A 152 -2.77 -9.03 -9.07
C GLU A 152 -4.10 -8.64 -8.41
N ILE A 153 -4.62 -7.47 -8.77
CA ILE A 153 -5.97 -7.03 -8.38
C ILE A 153 -6.88 -7.24 -9.58
N ILE A 154 -7.77 -8.23 -9.47
CA ILE A 154 -8.74 -8.57 -10.50
C ILE A 154 -10.05 -7.87 -10.15
N ILE A 155 -10.54 -7.03 -11.05
CA ILE A 155 -11.80 -6.31 -10.89
C ILE A 155 -12.75 -6.77 -12.00
N THR A 156 -13.91 -7.29 -11.61
CA THR A 156 -15.01 -7.66 -12.50
C THR A 156 -16.14 -6.65 -12.38
N ASP A 157 -17.24 -6.86 -13.09
CA ASP A 157 -18.41 -5.99 -13.00
C ASP A 157 -19.13 -6.06 -11.64
N THR A 158 -18.93 -7.13 -10.88
CA THR A 158 -19.69 -7.43 -9.66
C THR A 158 -18.83 -7.68 -8.43
N ALA A 159 -17.53 -7.87 -8.59
CA ALA A 159 -16.63 -8.21 -7.49
C ALA A 159 -15.19 -7.82 -7.79
N PHE A 160 -14.34 -7.87 -6.77
CA PHE A 160 -12.90 -7.86 -6.93
C PHE A 160 -12.24 -8.97 -6.14
N GLN A 161 -11.04 -9.36 -6.55
CA GLN A 161 -10.22 -10.35 -5.88
C GLN A 161 -8.75 -9.94 -5.93
N ILE A 162 -8.03 -10.23 -4.86
CA ILE A 162 -6.56 -10.14 -4.82
C ILE A 162 -5.99 -11.55 -5.03
N GLN A 163 -5.17 -11.71 -6.06
CA GLN A 163 -4.37 -12.89 -6.32
C GLN A 163 -2.89 -12.57 -6.10
N THR A 164 -2.12 -13.58 -5.74
CA THR A 164 -0.71 -13.47 -5.36
C THR A 164 0.10 -14.43 -6.21
N GLU A 165 1.40 -14.20 -6.40
CA GLU A 165 2.27 -15.08 -7.20
C GLU A 165 2.16 -16.56 -6.80
N THR A 166 2.04 -16.86 -5.49
CA THR A 166 1.83 -18.23 -5.00
C THR A 166 0.57 -18.91 -5.54
N LYS A 167 -0.41 -18.14 -6.02
CA LYS A 167 -1.62 -18.63 -6.71
C LYS A 167 -1.51 -18.57 -8.24
N ASN A 168 -0.50 -17.88 -8.76
CA ASN A 168 -0.24 -17.59 -10.18
C ASN A 168 1.06 -18.23 -10.71
N LEU A 169 1.56 -19.30 -10.08
CA LEU A 169 2.82 -19.99 -10.38
C LEU A 169 3.03 -20.36 -11.88
N SER A 170 1.96 -20.48 -12.67
CA SER A 170 2.03 -20.79 -14.10
C SER A 170 2.25 -19.58 -15.02
N LEU A 171 2.09 -18.35 -14.51
CA LEU A 171 2.10 -17.12 -15.32
C LEU A 171 3.40 -16.30 -15.18
N LEU A 172 4.21 -16.56 -14.14
CA LEU A 172 5.36 -15.73 -13.79
C LEU A 172 6.59 -16.61 -13.52
N SER A 173 7.58 -16.56 -14.43
CA SER A 173 8.86 -17.25 -14.24
C SER A 173 9.84 -16.34 -13.49
N HIS A 174 9.75 -16.24 -12.17
CA HIS A 174 10.70 -15.44 -11.38
C HIS A 174 11.53 -16.29 -10.41
N ALA A 175 12.84 -16.11 -10.50
CA ALA A 175 13.84 -16.71 -9.61
C ALA A 175 13.90 -16.04 -8.20
N ALA A 176 13.08 -15.01 -7.96
CA ALA A 176 13.20 -14.11 -6.81
C ALA A 176 12.85 -14.75 -5.46
N CYS A 177 12.02 -15.79 -5.43
CA CYS A 177 11.75 -16.58 -4.21
C CYS A 177 12.83 -17.64 -3.89
N CYS A 178 13.75 -17.92 -4.82
CA CYS A 178 14.57 -19.13 -4.78
C CYS A 178 15.98 -18.95 -4.20
N SER A 179 16.42 -17.73 -3.86
CA SER A 179 17.82 -17.47 -3.49
C SER A 179 18.09 -17.22 -2.00
N ALA A 180 17.17 -17.61 -1.09
CA ALA A 180 17.52 -17.82 0.32
C ALA A 180 17.89 -19.29 0.54
N LYS A 181 19.06 -19.70 0.05
CA LYS A 181 19.79 -20.84 0.63
C LYS A 181 20.82 -20.24 1.58
N SER A 182 20.54 -20.33 2.88
CA SER A 182 21.59 -20.35 3.92
C SER A 182 22.06 -21.79 4.08
#